data_AF-A0A7J9BNC0-F1
#
_entry.id   AF-A0A7J9BNC0-F1
#
_cell.length_a   1.000
_cell.length_b   1.000
_cell.length_c   1.000
_cell.angle_alpha   90.00
_cell.angle_beta   90.00
_cell.angle_gamma   90.00
#
_symmetry.space_group_name_H-M   'P 1'
#
loop_
_entity.id
_entity.type
_entity.pdbx_description
1 polymer ?
#
loop_
_entity_poly.entity_id
_entity_poly.type
_entity_poly.pdbx_seq_one_letter_code
_entity_poly.pdbx_strand_id
1 'polypeptide(L)'
;MLVIAYGRSYGLPVITTRENNVYGPNQFLEKLILKFILLAMRGKTLPIYGDGSNVMSYLYCEDVTETFEVILHKGEVGHVYNVGTNKERRVIDVAKDICKLFSMDPETNIQCYTKIPEWWGDVAGALLPHLRMLMIPGSRHFESEDGKVLSVSNTPRMIVPTSKSFISPLKPSFKFLIYGRTGWIRGILDQLCEKHDISFKYGRGRLENRASLMANIQNIKPTH
;
A
#
# COMPACT_ATOMS: atom_id res chain seq x y z
N MET A 1 9.92 6.22 -6.83
CA MET A 1 11.02 7.20 -7.01
C MET A 1 10.58 8.54 -7.58
N LEU A 2 9.54 8.61 -8.44
CA LEU A 2 9.17 9.84 -9.15
C LEU A 2 8.68 10.97 -8.21
N VAL A 3 7.79 10.68 -7.25
CA VAL A 3 7.20 11.69 -6.34
C VAL A 3 8.27 12.44 -5.52
N ILE A 4 9.21 11.71 -4.91
CA ILE A 4 10.29 12.31 -4.11
C ILE A 4 11.25 13.14 -4.98
N ALA A 5 11.54 12.68 -6.20
CA ALA A 5 12.38 13.44 -7.13
C ALA A 5 11.73 14.79 -7.49
N TYR A 6 10.43 14.79 -7.75
CA TYR A 6 9.68 16.02 -8.00
C TYR A 6 9.62 16.95 -6.78
N GLY A 7 9.45 16.40 -5.58
CA GLY A 7 9.54 17.17 -4.33
C GLY A 7 10.90 17.86 -4.18
N ARG A 8 12.00 17.15 -4.45
CA ARG A 8 13.37 17.70 -4.35
C ARG A 8 13.71 18.71 -5.45
N SER A 9 13.34 18.44 -6.70
CA SER A 9 13.72 19.27 -7.84
C SER A 9 12.86 20.52 -8.00
N TYR A 10 11.62 20.50 -7.52
CA TYR A 10 10.64 21.57 -7.77
C TYR A 10 9.99 22.12 -6.50
N GLY A 11 10.40 21.67 -5.31
CA GLY A 11 9.87 22.15 -4.03
C GLY A 11 8.39 21.82 -3.81
N LEU A 12 7.89 20.75 -4.45
CA LEU A 12 6.48 20.36 -4.31
C LEU A 12 6.21 19.77 -2.92
N PRO A 13 5.11 20.15 -2.26
CA PRO A 13 4.79 19.70 -0.91
C PRO A 13 4.26 18.26 -0.92
N VAL A 14 5.14 17.28 -1.05
CA VAL A 14 4.76 15.87 -1.20
C VAL A 14 4.84 15.10 0.11
N ILE A 15 3.88 14.20 0.36
CA ILE A 15 3.96 13.18 1.41
C ILE A 15 3.84 11.81 0.73
N THR A 16 4.64 10.83 1.15
CA THR A 16 4.55 9.46 0.62
C THR A 16 4.12 8.50 1.72
N THR A 17 3.11 7.69 1.45
CA THR A 17 2.74 6.57 2.32
C THR A 17 3.15 5.26 1.68
N ARG A 18 3.44 4.27 2.51
CA ARG A 18 3.74 2.89 2.10
C ARG A 18 2.92 1.95 2.94
N GLU A 19 1.95 1.29 2.33
CA GLU A 19 1.06 0.36 3.03
C GLU A 19 1.50 -1.09 2.82
N ASN A 20 1.20 -1.93 3.81
CA ASN A 20 1.18 -3.39 3.64
C ASN A 20 -0.07 -3.81 2.83
N ASN A 21 -0.39 -5.12 2.75
CA ASN A 21 -1.49 -5.60 1.92
C ASN A 21 -2.84 -5.10 2.44
N VAL A 22 -3.45 -4.15 1.75
CA VAL A 22 -4.78 -3.66 2.10
C VAL A 22 -5.87 -4.59 1.57
N TYR A 23 -6.90 -4.87 2.37
CA TYR A 23 -8.08 -5.64 2.00
C TYR A 23 -9.37 -4.93 2.42
N GLY A 24 -10.47 -5.21 1.73
CA GLY A 24 -11.78 -4.64 2.03
C GLY A 24 -12.69 -4.55 0.80
N PRO A 25 -13.85 -3.87 0.92
CA PRO A 25 -14.77 -3.65 -0.19
C PRO A 25 -14.09 -2.97 -1.38
N ASN A 26 -14.61 -3.22 -2.59
CA ASN A 26 -14.11 -2.65 -3.85
C ASN A 26 -12.65 -3.01 -4.21
N GLN A 27 -12.09 -4.04 -3.58
CA GLN A 27 -10.78 -4.57 -3.94
C GLN A 27 -10.84 -5.25 -5.32
N PHE A 28 -9.71 -5.26 -6.04
CA PHE A 28 -9.60 -5.97 -7.31
C PHE A 28 -9.75 -7.48 -7.12
N LEU A 29 -10.53 -8.14 -7.99
CA LEU A 29 -11.02 -9.52 -7.82
C LEU A 29 -9.91 -10.59 -7.75
N GLU A 30 -8.70 -10.28 -8.23
CA GLU A 30 -7.57 -11.20 -8.21
C GLU A 30 -6.74 -11.15 -6.91
N LYS A 31 -6.99 -10.17 -6.03
CA LYS A 31 -6.29 -10.09 -4.75
C LYS A 31 -6.70 -11.24 -3.84
N LEU A 32 -5.74 -11.78 -3.09
CA LEU A 32 -5.84 -13.03 -2.33
C LEU A 32 -7.16 -13.20 -1.55
N ILE A 33 -7.45 -12.29 -0.62
CA ILE A 33 -8.61 -12.40 0.28
C ILE A 33 -9.91 -12.37 -0.52
N LEU A 34 -10.07 -11.40 -1.43
CA LEU A 34 -11.29 -11.30 -2.24
C LEU A 34 -11.45 -12.50 -3.19
N LYS A 35 -10.36 -12.96 -3.83
CA LYS A 35 -10.37 -14.15 -4.68
C LYS A 35 -10.83 -15.38 -3.90
N PHE A 36 -10.35 -15.57 -2.67
CA PHE A 36 -10.74 -16.69 -1.83
C PHE A 36 -12.20 -16.62 -1.41
N ILE A 37 -12.67 -15.45 -0.99
CA ILE A 37 -14.09 -15.23 -0.68
C ILE A 37 -14.96 -15.60 -1.88
N LEU A 38 -14.61 -15.13 -3.08
CA LEU A 38 -15.38 -15.41 -4.31
C LEU A 38 -15.39 -16.89 -4.69
N LEU A 39 -14.28 -17.61 -4.45
CA LEU A 39 -14.20 -19.04 -4.72
C LEU A 39 -15.01 -19.84 -3.68
N ALA A 40 -14.88 -19.50 -2.40
CA ALA A 40 -15.65 -20.11 -1.32
C ALA A 40 -17.17 -19.91 -1.52
N MET A 41 -17.61 -18.70 -1.89
CA MET A 41 -19.01 -18.40 -2.25
C MET A 41 -19.53 -19.28 -3.39
N ARG A 42 -18.65 -19.77 -4.26
CA ARG A 42 -18.99 -20.64 -5.40
C ARG A 42 -18.76 -22.13 -5.08
N GLY A 43 -18.43 -22.47 -3.84
CA GLY A 43 -18.07 -23.83 -3.44
C GLY A 43 -16.84 -24.38 -4.15
N LYS A 44 -15.93 -23.50 -4.60
CA LYS A 44 -14.69 -23.88 -5.29
C LYS A 44 -13.53 -23.94 -4.30
N THR A 45 -12.53 -24.75 -4.62
CA THR A 45 -11.29 -24.84 -3.85
C THR A 45 -10.52 -23.52 -3.86
N LEU A 46 -9.76 -23.28 -2.79
CA LEU A 46 -8.91 -22.10 -2.59
C LEU A 46 -7.48 -22.42 -3.04
N PRO A 47 -7.02 -21.89 -4.20
CA PRO A 47 -5.69 -22.18 -4.72
C PRO A 47 -4.62 -21.37 -3.99
N ILE A 48 -3.59 -22.03 -3.50
CA ILE A 48 -2.45 -21.40 -2.81
C ILE A 48 -1.16 -21.71 -3.58
N TYR A 49 -0.43 -20.67 -3.97
CA TYR A 49 0.93 -20.81 -4.52
C TYR A 49 1.92 -21.27 -3.46
N GLY A 50 2.75 -22.24 -3.83
CA GLY A 50 3.65 -22.91 -2.90
C GLY A 50 2.88 -23.74 -1.86
N ASP A 51 3.36 -23.72 -0.63
CA ASP A 51 2.79 -24.43 0.52
C ASP A 51 1.88 -23.53 1.39
N GLY A 52 1.81 -22.24 1.08
CA GLY A 52 1.04 -21.25 1.86
C GLY A 52 1.75 -20.72 3.09
N SER A 53 3.04 -21.03 3.29
CA SER A 53 3.85 -20.53 4.41
C SER A 53 4.17 -19.03 4.34
N ASN A 54 4.00 -18.41 3.17
CA ASN A 54 4.25 -16.98 2.95
C ASN A 54 3.53 -16.12 4.00
N VAL A 55 4.33 -15.35 4.75
CA VAL A 55 3.88 -14.46 5.80
C VAL A 55 3.62 -13.07 5.23
N MET A 56 2.43 -12.55 5.49
CA MET A 56 2.01 -11.23 5.02
C MET A 56 1.28 -10.48 6.13
N SER A 57 1.44 -9.17 6.14
CA SER A 57 0.62 -8.26 6.94
C SER A 57 -0.59 -7.79 6.12
N TYR A 58 -1.77 -7.84 6.74
CA TYR A 58 -3.03 -7.41 6.14
C TYR A 58 -3.62 -6.24 6.91
N LEU A 59 -4.02 -5.19 6.20
CA LEU A 59 -4.63 -3.99 6.75
C LEU A 59 -6.04 -3.83 6.21
N TYR A 60 -7.00 -3.56 7.08
CA TYR A 60 -8.35 -3.27 6.63
C TYR A 60 -8.41 -1.87 6.01
N CYS A 61 -9.17 -1.72 4.91
CA CYS A 61 -9.17 -0.48 4.12
C CYS A 61 -9.65 0.75 4.90
N GLU A 62 -10.55 0.57 5.88
CA GLU A 62 -11.03 1.67 6.73
C GLU A 62 -9.92 2.16 7.67
N ASP A 63 -9.16 1.26 8.30
CA ASP A 63 -8.02 1.63 9.16
C ASP A 63 -6.95 2.43 8.39
N VAL A 64 -6.71 2.04 7.14
CA VAL A 64 -5.78 2.76 6.24
C VAL A 64 -6.31 4.16 5.93
N THR A 65 -7.62 4.28 5.77
CA THR A 65 -8.28 5.56 5.50
C THR A 65 -8.18 6.51 6.69
N GLU A 66 -8.42 6.01 7.90
CA GLU A 66 -8.21 6.80 9.13
C GLU A 66 -6.75 7.23 9.26
N THR A 67 -5.81 6.35 8.89
CA THR A 67 -4.39 6.71 8.88
C THR A 67 -4.09 7.83 7.89
N PHE A 68 -4.71 7.81 6.71
CA PHE A 68 -4.60 8.90 5.75
C PHE A 68 -5.18 10.20 6.27
N GLU A 69 -6.31 10.16 7.00
CA GLU A 69 -6.85 11.35 7.67
C GLU A 69 -5.82 11.98 8.62
N VAL A 70 -5.15 11.16 9.42
CA VAL A 70 -4.13 11.62 10.37
C VAL A 70 -2.92 12.20 9.64
N ILE A 71 -2.42 11.51 8.61
CA ILE A 71 -1.28 11.98 7.82
C ILE A 71 -1.64 13.25 7.05
N LEU A 72 -2.89 13.41 6.63
CA LEU A 72 -3.37 14.60 5.95
C LEU A 72 -3.29 15.85 6.82
N HIS A 73 -3.58 15.69 8.11
CA HIS A 73 -3.66 16.80 9.06
C HIS A 73 -2.37 17.04 9.84
N LYS A 74 -1.58 16.00 10.07
CA LYS A 74 -0.41 16.03 10.95
C LYS A 74 0.88 15.57 10.25
N GLY A 75 0.80 15.16 8.99
CA GLY A 75 1.93 14.73 8.21
C GLY A 75 2.88 15.87 7.91
N GLU A 76 4.18 15.59 7.98
CA GLU A 76 5.23 16.53 7.66
C GLU A 76 5.57 16.40 6.18
N VAL A 77 5.52 17.53 5.45
CA VAL A 77 5.90 17.58 4.03
C VAL A 77 7.31 17.04 3.83
N GLY A 78 7.49 16.24 2.77
CA GLY A 78 8.74 15.58 2.42
C GLY A 78 8.98 14.23 3.11
N HIS A 79 8.16 13.84 4.08
CA HIS A 79 8.33 12.59 4.82
C HIS A 79 7.65 11.39 4.16
N VAL A 80 8.15 10.21 4.56
CA VAL A 80 7.60 8.91 4.18
C VAL A 80 7.03 8.23 5.44
N TYR A 81 5.78 7.81 5.37
CA TYR A 81 5.09 7.12 6.45
C TYR A 81 4.81 5.67 6.07
N ASN A 82 5.30 4.73 6.87
CA ASN A 82 4.97 3.32 6.71
C ASN A 82 3.70 3.02 7.51
N VAL A 83 2.66 2.58 6.81
CA VAL A 83 1.37 2.20 7.37
C VAL A 83 1.32 0.68 7.41
N GLY A 84 1.38 0.13 8.62
CA GLY A 84 1.58 -1.29 8.84
C GLY A 84 0.81 -1.80 10.05
N THR A 85 0.90 -3.10 10.26
CA THR A 85 0.42 -3.78 11.46
C THR A 85 1.53 -4.67 11.98
N ASN A 86 1.57 -4.87 13.29
CA ASN A 86 2.48 -5.82 13.93
C ASN A 86 1.94 -7.26 13.84
N LYS A 87 0.72 -7.45 13.29
CA LYS A 87 0.08 -8.76 13.13
C LYS A 87 0.35 -9.30 11.74
N GLU A 88 1.21 -10.29 11.69
CA GLU A 88 1.47 -11.05 10.48
C GLU A 88 0.64 -12.33 10.44
N ARG A 89 0.32 -12.79 9.23
CA ARG A 89 -0.52 -13.97 8.97
C ARG A 89 0.07 -14.74 7.79
N ARG A 90 0.10 -16.06 7.88
CA ARG A 90 0.43 -16.88 6.72
C ARG A 90 -0.76 -16.94 5.77
N VAL A 91 -0.48 -17.06 4.48
CA VAL A 91 -1.52 -17.23 3.44
C VAL A 91 -2.43 -18.43 3.75
N ILE A 92 -1.85 -19.54 4.24
CA ILE A 92 -2.62 -20.73 4.62
C ILE A 92 -3.60 -20.46 5.78
N ASP A 93 -3.21 -19.64 6.76
CA ASP A 93 -4.06 -19.33 7.91
C ASP A 93 -5.24 -18.45 7.47
N VAL A 94 -5.01 -17.53 6.51
CA VAL A 94 -6.08 -16.73 5.90
C VAL A 94 -7.07 -17.62 5.14
N ALA A 95 -6.59 -18.59 4.37
CA ALA A 95 -7.46 -19.53 3.67
C ALA A 95 -8.31 -20.37 4.64
N LYS A 96 -7.70 -20.85 5.74
CA LYS A 96 -8.40 -21.60 6.80
C LYS A 96 -9.49 -20.78 7.46
N ASP A 97 -9.23 -19.51 7.78
CA ASP A 97 -10.22 -18.61 8.33
C ASP A 97 -11.42 -18.43 7.39
N ILE A 98 -11.15 -18.26 6.09
CA ILE A 98 -12.21 -18.14 5.08
C ILE A 98 -13.01 -19.44 4.98
N CYS A 99 -12.36 -20.61 4.90
CA CYS A 99 -13.05 -21.90 4.92
C CYS A 99 -13.98 -22.04 6.14
N LYS A 100 -13.50 -21.65 7.33
CA LYS A 100 -14.30 -21.66 8.56
C LYS A 100 -15.52 -20.74 8.46
N LEU A 101 -15.37 -19.53 7.92
CA LEU A 101 -16.48 -18.59 7.73
C LEU A 101 -17.56 -19.13 6.78
N PHE A 102 -17.17 -19.91 5.78
CA PHE A 102 -18.08 -20.55 4.81
C PHE A 102 -18.48 -21.98 5.19
N SER A 103 -18.12 -22.46 6.38
CA SER A 103 -18.37 -23.84 6.84
C SER A 103 -17.84 -24.92 5.89
N MET A 104 -16.71 -24.63 5.22
CA MET A 104 -16.00 -25.54 4.34
C MET A 104 -14.88 -26.24 5.11
N ASP A 105 -14.65 -27.52 4.83
CA ASP A 105 -13.53 -28.26 5.40
C ASP A 105 -12.19 -27.81 4.77
N PRO A 106 -11.23 -27.27 5.54
CA PRO A 106 -9.98 -26.77 4.99
C PRO A 106 -9.11 -27.83 4.31
N GLU A 107 -9.14 -29.10 4.76
CA GLU A 107 -8.27 -30.15 4.22
C GLU A 107 -8.65 -30.54 2.80
N THR A 108 -9.96 -30.54 2.50
CA THR A 108 -10.49 -30.84 1.17
C THR A 108 -10.59 -29.62 0.26
N ASN A 109 -10.73 -28.42 0.83
CA ASN A 109 -11.02 -27.21 0.05
C ASN A 109 -9.81 -26.31 -0.18
N ILE A 110 -8.68 -26.53 0.49
CA ILE A 110 -7.44 -25.77 0.23
C ILE A 110 -6.52 -26.59 -0.66
N GLN A 111 -6.16 -26.02 -1.81
CA GLN A 111 -5.27 -26.66 -2.78
C GLN A 111 -3.94 -25.91 -2.87
N CYS A 112 -2.93 -26.42 -2.17
CA CYS A 112 -1.55 -25.94 -2.33
C CYS A 112 -0.96 -26.50 -3.64
N TYR A 113 -0.40 -25.62 -4.47
CA TYR A 113 0.18 -26.02 -5.76
C TYR A 113 1.36 -27.00 -5.60
N THR A 114 2.04 -27.00 -4.44
CA THR A 114 3.06 -28.01 -4.10
C THR A 114 2.57 -29.46 -4.16
N LYS A 115 1.27 -29.68 -4.02
CA LYS A 115 0.65 -31.01 -4.03
C LYS A 115 0.23 -31.47 -5.44
N ILE A 116 0.42 -30.65 -6.48
CA ILE A 116 0.06 -31.01 -7.85
C ILE A 116 1.22 -31.82 -8.47
N PRO A 117 0.97 -33.01 -9.06
CA PRO A 117 2.03 -33.87 -9.61
C PRO A 117 2.92 -33.19 -10.67
N GLU A 118 2.40 -32.21 -11.40
CA GLU A 118 3.10 -31.44 -12.43
C GLU A 118 3.69 -30.11 -11.93
N TRP A 119 3.80 -29.92 -10.60
CA TRP A 119 4.33 -28.69 -10.04
C TRP A 119 5.82 -28.52 -10.35
N TRP A 120 6.18 -27.39 -10.97
CA TRP A 120 7.55 -27.09 -11.42
C TRP A 120 8.54 -26.71 -10.30
N GLY A 121 8.21 -26.99 -9.03
CA GLY A 121 9.01 -26.62 -7.87
C GLY A 121 8.86 -25.14 -7.46
N ASP A 122 9.76 -24.68 -6.60
CA ASP A 122 9.76 -23.29 -6.11
C ASP A 122 10.21 -22.31 -7.19
N VAL A 123 9.23 -21.75 -7.90
CA VAL A 123 9.42 -20.69 -8.91
C VAL A 123 9.40 -19.28 -8.31
N ALA A 124 9.41 -19.12 -6.98
CA ALA A 124 9.49 -17.78 -6.37
C ALA A 124 10.76 -17.04 -6.81
N GLY A 125 11.84 -17.76 -7.10
CA GLY A 125 13.06 -17.21 -7.70
C GLY A 125 12.86 -16.61 -9.10
N ALA A 126 11.89 -17.11 -9.89
CA ALA A 126 11.53 -16.55 -11.20
C ALA A 126 10.67 -15.27 -11.08
N LEU A 127 10.06 -15.04 -9.91
CA LEU A 127 9.33 -13.82 -9.57
C LEU A 127 10.20 -12.76 -8.89
N LEU A 128 11.53 -13.00 -8.76
CA LEU A 128 12.46 -11.98 -8.34
C LEU A 128 12.31 -10.77 -9.29
N PRO A 129 11.98 -9.57 -8.78
CA PRO A 129 11.98 -8.39 -9.62
C PRO A 129 13.37 -8.26 -10.24
N HIS A 130 13.39 -8.04 -11.55
CA HIS A 130 14.57 -7.89 -12.41
C HIS A 130 15.81 -7.37 -11.66
N LEU A 131 16.99 -7.94 -11.95
CA LEU A 131 18.32 -7.73 -11.34
C LEU A 131 18.71 -6.28 -10.94
N ARG A 132 17.99 -5.26 -11.41
CA ARG A 132 18.14 -3.86 -10.99
C ARG A 132 17.66 -3.59 -9.56
N MET A 133 16.81 -4.44 -8.97
CA MET A 133 16.36 -4.25 -7.57
C MET A 133 17.42 -4.68 -6.55
N LEU A 134 18.41 -5.49 -6.96
CA LEU A 134 19.55 -5.95 -6.17
C LEU A 134 20.70 -4.92 -6.06
N MET A 135 20.56 -3.76 -6.70
CA MET A 135 21.55 -2.66 -6.64
C MET A 135 21.14 -1.56 -5.64
N ILE A 136 20.51 -1.93 -4.52
CA ILE A 136 20.56 -1.08 -3.32
C ILE A 136 21.92 -1.37 -2.66
N PRO A 137 22.87 -0.42 -2.62
CA PRO A 137 24.09 -0.61 -1.88
C PRO A 137 23.73 -0.64 -0.39
N GLY A 138 23.89 -1.79 0.26
CA GLY A 138 23.69 -1.90 1.70
C GLY A 138 23.26 -3.28 2.17
N SER A 139 24.04 -4.33 1.87
CA SER A 139 24.11 -5.60 2.64
C SER A 139 25.17 -6.54 2.05
N ARG A 140 26.41 -6.05 1.89
CA ARG A 140 27.61 -6.92 1.84
C ARG A 140 28.74 -6.14 2.50
N HIS A 141 29.23 -6.66 3.63
CA HIS A 141 30.48 -6.21 4.22
C HIS A 141 31.60 -6.48 3.22
N PHE A 142 32.20 -5.40 2.71
CA PHE A 142 33.54 -5.39 2.16
C PHE A 142 34.24 -4.21 2.85
N GLU A 143 35.23 -4.51 3.68
CA GLU A 143 36.17 -3.51 4.15
C GLU A 143 37.04 -3.07 2.97
N SER A 144 37.10 -1.76 2.74
CA SER A 144 38.30 -1.11 2.23
C SER A 144 38.29 0.37 2.58
N GLU A 145 39.51 0.85 2.83
CA GLU A 145 39.95 2.15 3.31
C GLU A 145 39.54 3.29 2.38
N ASP A 146 38.69 4.20 2.87
CA ASP A 146 38.96 5.64 2.91
C ASP A 146 37.70 6.40 3.35
N GLY A 147 37.84 7.18 4.42
CA GLY A 147 36.76 7.80 5.15
C GLY A 147 36.20 9.07 4.47
N LYS A 148 34.91 9.02 4.11
CA LYS A 148 33.89 10.07 4.36
C LYS A 148 32.60 9.75 3.60
N VAL A 149 31.49 9.57 4.33
CA VAL A 149 30.13 9.71 3.76
C VAL A 149 29.23 10.43 4.76
N LEU A 150 28.62 11.53 4.30
CA LEU A 150 27.65 12.34 5.04
C LEU A 150 26.38 11.53 5.37
N SER A 151 26.01 11.51 6.65
CA SER A 151 24.76 10.93 7.12
C SER A 151 23.60 11.92 7.02
N VAL A 152 22.64 11.64 6.13
CA VAL A 152 21.29 12.22 6.22
C VAL A 152 20.39 11.15 6.84
N SER A 153 20.06 11.32 8.11
CA SER A 153 19.19 10.41 8.86
C SER A 153 17.73 10.62 8.45
N ASN A 154 17.25 9.86 7.47
CA ASN A 154 15.81 9.68 7.23
C ASN A 154 15.37 8.35 7.84
N THR A 155 15.08 8.36 9.15
CA THR A 155 14.44 7.22 9.81
C THR A 155 12.95 7.19 9.46
N PRO A 156 12.44 6.14 8.79
CA PRO A 156 11.02 6.04 8.48
C PRO A 156 10.20 5.83 9.76
N ARG A 157 9.17 6.65 9.97
CA ARG A 157 8.23 6.48 11.08
C ARG A 157 7.16 5.46 10.69
N MET A 158 6.99 4.44 11.54
CA MET A 158 5.86 3.50 11.45
C MET A 158 4.71 4.02 12.32
N ILE A 159 3.52 4.07 11.75
CA ILE A 159 2.30 4.48 12.46
C ILE A 159 1.37 3.27 12.55
N VAL A 160 0.85 3.02 13.75
CA VAL A 160 -0.20 2.02 14.00
C VAL A 160 -1.50 2.78 14.28
N PRO A 161 -2.62 2.45 13.60
CA PRO A 161 -3.91 3.11 13.85
C PRO A 161 -4.35 2.90 15.31
N THR A 162 -4.80 3.97 15.98
CA THR A 162 -5.41 3.90 17.31
C THR A 162 -6.73 4.65 17.32
N SER A 163 -7.78 4.04 17.87
CA SER A 163 -9.13 4.58 17.88
C SER A 163 -9.31 5.63 18.98
N LYS A 164 -9.21 6.93 18.65
CA LYS A 164 -9.75 8.02 19.51
C LYS A 164 -10.25 9.22 18.71
N SER A 165 -11.47 9.63 19.02
CA SER A 165 -12.19 10.83 18.54
C SER A 165 -11.61 12.13 19.09
N PHE A 166 -11.42 13.16 18.26
CA PHE A 166 -11.14 14.53 18.73
C PHE A 166 -11.84 15.61 17.88
N ILE A 167 -12.34 16.63 18.60
CA ILE A 167 -13.06 17.82 18.13
C ILE A 167 -12.06 18.93 17.73
N SER A 168 -12.40 19.75 16.73
CA SER A 168 -11.53 20.67 15.98
C SER A 168 -11.45 22.12 16.52
N PRO A 169 -10.29 22.79 16.37
CA PRO A 169 -10.20 24.23 16.14
C PRO A 169 -9.92 24.55 14.66
N LEU A 170 -10.28 25.77 14.21
CA LEU A 170 -10.30 26.27 12.82
C LEU A 170 -9.22 25.64 11.90
N LYS A 171 -9.67 24.83 10.92
CA LYS A 171 -8.82 24.10 9.98
C LYS A 171 -8.23 25.05 8.93
N PRO A 172 -6.93 24.95 8.60
CA PRO A 172 -6.40 25.53 7.37
C PRO A 172 -7.15 24.95 6.16
N SER A 173 -7.46 25.79 5.16
CA SER A 173 -8.12 25.38 3.92
C SER A 173 -7.17 24.52 3.08
N PHE A 174 -7.16 23.21 3.31
CA PHE A 174 -6.39 22.27 2.51
C PHE A 174 -6.96 22.16 1.09
N LYS A 175 -6.07 22.16 0.09
CA LYS A 175 -6.41 21.86 -1.31
C LYS A 175 -5.51 20.77 -1.86
N PHE A 176 -6.11 19.67 -2.33
CA PHE A 176 -5.39 18.50 -2.85
C PHE A 176 -5.46 18.37 -4.36
N LEU A 177 -4.38 17.82 -4.92
CA LEU A 177 -4.32 17.32 -6.28
C LEU A 177 -4.11 15.81 -6.28
N ILE A 178 -5.15 15.06 -6.62
CA ILE A 178 -5.15 13.59 -6.56
C ILE A 178 -4.90 12.99 -7.94
N TYR A 179 -4.01 12.00 -8.00
CA TYR A 179 -3.77 11.18 -9.20
C TYR A 179 -4.16 9.72 -8.93
N GLY A 180 -4.75 9.06 -9.93
CA GLY A 180 -5.26 7.68 -9.78
C GLY A 180 -6.78 7.59 -9.64
N ARG A 181 -7.52 8.24 -10.57
CA ARG A 181 -8.99 8.29 -10.58
C ARG A 181 -9.67 6.90 -10.58
N THR A 182 -9.00 5.86 -11.05
CA THR A 182 -9.59 4.51 -11.14
C THR A 182 -9.09 3.57 -10.04
N GLY A 183 -8.35 4.08 -9.05
CA GLY A 183 -7.83 3.27 -7.95
C GLY A 183 -8.90 2.86 -6.94
N TRP A 184 -8.63 1.78 -6.22
CA TRP A 184 -9.51 1.22 -5.17
C TRP A 184 -9.86 2.23 -4.07
N ILE A 185 -8.94 3.17 -3.79
CA ILE A 185 -9.12 4.13 -2.72
C ILE A 185 -9.96 5.34 -3.09
N ARG A 186 -10.23 5.57 -4.38
CA ARG A 186 -10.91 6.79 -4.84
C ARG A 186 -12.19 7.06 -4.05
N GLY A 187 -13.09 6.08 -3.99
CA GLY A 187 -14.41 6.29 -3.37
C GLY A 187 -14.29 6.67 -1.89
N ILE A 188 -13.30 6.09 -1.21
CA ILE A 188 -13.06 6.34 0.20
C ILE A 188 -12.42 7.72 0.41
N LEU A 189 -11.49 8.12 -0.46
CA LEU A 189 -10.84 9.42 -0.39
C LEU A 189 -11.79 10.57 -0.74
N ASP A 190 -12.68 10.38 -1.73
CA ASP A 190 -13.73 11.34 -2.08
C ASP A 190 -14.62 11.60 -0.84
N GLN A 191 -15.11 10.53 -0.19
CA GLN A 191 -15.92 10.62 1.03
C GLN A 191 -15.20 11.31 2.19
N LEU A 192 -13.92 11.01 2.39
CA LEU A 192 -13.11 11.63 3.44
C LEU A 192 -12.94 13.14 3.20
N CYS A 193 -12.62 13.52 1.96
CA CYS A 193 -12.50 14.94 1.62
C CYS A 193 -13.82 15.69 1.78
N GLU A 194 -14.93 15.11 1.32
CA GLU A 194 -16.27 15.70 1.49
C GLU A 194 -16.68 15.85 2.96
N LYS A 195 -16.47 14.80 3.77
CA LYS A 195 -16.78 14.81 5.22
C LYS A 195 -16.06 15.92 5.98
N HIS A 196 -14.85 16.26 5.56
CA HIS A 196 -14.02 17.25 6.24
C HIS A 196 -13.96 18.61 5.54
N ASP A 197 -14.80 18.84 4.54
CA ASP A 197 -14.85 20.05 3.72
C ASP A 197 -13.48 20.43 3.13
N ILE A 198 -12.77 19.41 2.65
CA ILE A 198 -11.44 19.54 2.07
C ILE A 198 -11.57 19.71 0.56
N SER A 199 -10.99 20.77 0.01
CA SER A 199 -11.00 20.99 -1.44
C SER A 199 -10.06 19.99 -2.13
N PHE A 200 -10.53 19.31 -3.17
CA PHE A 200 -9.68 18.42 -3.96
C PHE A 200 -10.01 18.48 -5.44
N LYS A 201 -9.01 18.17 -6.29
CA LYS A 201 -9.19 18.00 -7.73
C LYS A 201 -8.37 16.82 -8.23
N TYR A 202 -8.91 16.13 -9.24
CA TYR A 202 -8.19 15.07 -9.92
C TYR A 202 -7.31 15.62 -11.05
N GLY A 203 -6.06 15.15 -11.11
CA GLY A 203 -5.19 15.34 -12.26
C GLY A 203 -5.81 14.73 -13.52
N ARG A 204 -5.64 15.41 -14.66
CA ARG A 204 -6.17 14.96 -15.96
C ARG A 204 -5.23 14.03 -16.72
N GLY A 205 -3.94 14.04 -16.39
CA GLY A 205 -2.90 13.25 -17.03
C GLY A 205 -2.30 12.19 -16.11
N ARG A 206 -1.33 11.45 -16.64
CA ARG A 206 -0.51 10.54 -15.82
C ARG A 206 0.62 11.30 -15.13
N LEU A 207 1.09 10.80 -14.00
CA LEU A 207 2.08 11.49 -13.16
C LEU A 207 3.45 11.63 -13.88
N GLU A 208 3.76 10.71 -14.80
CA GLU A 208 4.95 10.75 -15.64
C GLU A 208 4.93 11.87 -16.70
N ASN A 209 3.75 12.39 -17.06
CA ASN A 209 3.66 13.48 -18.02
C ASN A 209 3.90 14.83 -17.31
N ARG A 210 5.15 15.28 -17.35
CA ARG A 210 5.61 16.52 -16.72
C ARG A 210 4.78 17.75 -17.11
N ALA A 211 4.51 17.93 -18.40
CA ALA A 211 3.80 19.12 -18.88
C ALA A 211 2.38 19.20 -18.30
N SER A 212 1.67 18.06 -18.26
CA SER A 212 0.34 17.97 -17.65
C SER A 212 0.40 18.17 -16.13
N LEU A 213 1.40 17.61 -15.45
CA LEU A 213 1.58 17.76 -14.01
C LEU A 213 1.81 19.23 -13.61
N MET A 214 2.74 19.91 -14.27
CA MET A 214 3.04 21.32 -14.00
C MET A 214 1.83 22.22 -14.27
N ALA A 215 1.09 21.97 -15.37
CA ALA A 215 -0.14 22.71 -15.66
C ALA A 215 -1.21 22.49 -14.57
N ASN A 216 -1.37 21.26 -14.07
CA ASN A 216 -2.31 20.98 -12.99
C ASN A 216 -1.90 21.68 -11.69
N ILE A 217 -0.61 21.64 -11.32
CA ILE A 217 -0.09 22.31 -10.12
C ILE A 217 -0.32 23.82 -10.21
N GLN A 218 -0.01 24.44 -11.35
CA GLN A 218 -0.16 25.88 -11.55
C GLN A 218 -1.64 26.32 -11.51
N ASN A 219 -2.54 25.53 -12.09
CA ASN A 219 -3.97 25.83 -12.13
C ASN A 219 -4.69 25.57 -10.81
N ILE A 220 -4.30 24.51 -10.09
CA ILE A 220 -5.00 24.03 -8.90
C ILE A 220 -4.41 24.65 -7.64
N LYS A 221 -3.09 24.91 -7.64
CA LYS A 221 -2.31 25.40 -6.50
C LYS A 221 -2.57 24.57 -5.25
N PRO A 222 -2.27 23.26 -5.28
CA PRO A 222 -2.47 22.39 -4.13
C PRO A 222 -1.54 22.80 -2.98
N THR A 223 -2.03 22.66 -1.76
CA THR A 223 -1.25 22.89 -0.53
C THR A 223 -0.41 21.68 -0.13
N HIS A 224 -0.80 20.49 -0.61
CA HIS A 224 -0.26 19.17 -0.35
C HIS A 224 -0.56 18.31 -1.59
#